data_AF-A0A7R9VL04-F1
#
_entry.id   AF-A0A7R9VL04-F1
#
_cell.length_a   1.000
_cell.length_b   1.000
_cell.length_c   1.000
_cell.angle_alpha   90.00
_cell.angle_beta   90.00
_cell.angle_gamma   90.00
#
_symmetry.space_group_name_H-M   'P 1'
#
loop_
_entity.id
_entity.type
_entity.pdbx_description
1 polymer ?
#
loop_
_entity_poly.entity_id
_entity_poly.type
_entity_poly.pdbx_seq_one_letter_code
_entity_poly.pdbx_strand_id
1 'polypeptide(L)'
;EATTEMVNQRLWNRCRFTKTQFTILMDTALTKYTRAYVEAGEAIGAMGAQSISEPGTQMTLKTFHFAGVSSMNVTLGVPRIKEIINASKLISTPIITAKLVQDDNKVGARVVKAGIEKT
;
A
#
# COMPACT_ATOMS: atom_id res chain seq x y z
N GLU A 1 38.73 10.45 -22.54
CA GLU A 1 38.45 9.32 -23.47
C GLU A 1 38.34 7.97 -22.75
N ALA A 2 39.29 7.60 -21.89
CA ALA A 2 39.28 6.32 -21.15
C ALA A 2 38.02 6.04 -20.29
N THR A 3 37.40 7.08 -19.71
CA THR A 3 36.18 6.96 -18.92
C THR A 3 34.96 6.59 -19.77
N THR A 4 34.86 7.13 -20.98
CA THR A 4 33.73 6.88 -21.89
C THR A 4 33.76 5.46 -22.45
N GLU A 5 34.94 4.93 -22.77
CA GLU A 5 35.11 3.53 -23.20
C GLU A 5 34.76 2.54 -22.10
N MET A 6 35.23 2.79 -20.86
CA MET A 6 34.89 1.94 -19.72
C MET A 6 33.37 1.90 -19.45
N VAL A 7 32.68 3.03 -19.62
CA VAL A 7 31.22 3.10 -19.49
C VAL A 7 30.53 2.31 -20.60
N ASN A 8 30.95 2.48 -21.86
CA ASN A 8 30.37 1.75 -22.99
C ASN A 8 30.56 0.23 -22.86
N GLN A 9 31.73 -0.21 -22.40
CA GLN A 9 32.01 -1.63 -22.21
C GLN A 9 31.17 -2.24 -21.08
N ARG A 10 30.96 -1.48 -19.98
CA ARG A 10 30.02 -1.89 -18.91
C ARG A 10 28.58 -1.95 -19.39
N LEU A 11 28.13 -0.97 -20.17
CA LEU A 11 26.77 -0.92 -20.73
C LEU A 11 26.49 -2.09 -21.68
N TRP A 12 27.46 -2.44 -22.53
CA TRP A 12 27.35 -3.60 -23.40
C TRP A 12 27.31 -4.92 -22.61
N ASN A 13 28.23 -5.09 -21.65
CA ASN A 13 28.33 -6.31 -20.87
C ASN A 13 27.10 -6.59 -19.99
N ARG A 14 26.42 -5.53 -19.52
CA ARG A 14 25.25 -5.67 -18.66
C ARG A 14 23.93 -5.66 -19.41
N CYS A 15 23.77 -4.75 -20.38
CA CYS A 15 22.49 -4.44 -21.01
C CYS A 15 22.48 -4.64 -22.52
N ARG A 16 23.63 -4.96 -23.14
CA ARG A 16 23.81 -5.10 -24.60
C ARG A 16 23.29 -3.90 -25.40
N PHE A 17 23.41 -2.70 -24.82
CA PHE A 17 23.05 -1.47 -25.53
C PHE A 17 24.24 -0.92 -26.29
N THR A 18 23.98 -0.57 -27.54
CA THR A 18 24.87 0.33 -28.29
C THR A 18 24.81 1.73 -27.67
N LYS A 19 25.86 2.53 -27.88
CA LYS A 19 25.93 3.91 -27.41
C LYS A 19 24.70 4.73 -27.85
N THR A 20 24.28 4.58 -29.10
CA THR A 20 23.12 5.28 -29.67
C THR A 20 21.82 4.87 -28.97
N GLN A 21 21.60 3.58 -28.73
CA GLN A 21 20.41 3.09 -28.02
C GLN A 21 20.37 3.58 -26.57
N PHE A 22 21.52 3.63 -25.89
CA PHE A 22 21.61 4.14 -24.54
C PHE A 22 21.29 5.64 -24.46
N THR A 23 21.82 6.43 -25.40
CA THR A 23 21.49 7.88 -25.49
C THR A 23 19.99 8.09 -25.72
N ILE A 24 19.38 7.34 -26.65
CA ILE A 24 17.94 7.43 -26.93
C ILE A 24 17.12 7.04 -25.70
N LEU A 25 17.53 5.98 -24.99
CA LEU A 25 16.86 5.55 -23.77
C LEU A 25 16.91 6.63 -22.69
N MET A 26 18.09 7.22 -22.48
CA MET A 26 18.27 8.28 -21.48
C MET A 26 17.47 9.53 -21.83
N ASP A 27 17.47 9.94 -23.10
CA ASP A 27 16.68 11.07 -23.58
C ASP A 27 15.16 10.83 -23.43
N THR A 28 14.72 9.62 -23.77
CA THR A 28 13.31 9.21 -23.59
C THR A 28 12.93 9.14 -22.12
N ALA A 29 13.80 8.61 -21.26
CA ALA A 29 13.58 8.52 -19.83
C ALA A 29 13.50 9.91 -19.19
N LEU A 30 14.40 10.81 -19.57
CA LEU A 30 14.38 12.20 -19.10
C LEU A 30 13.11 12.92 -19.57
N THR A 31 12.73 12.75 -20.84
CA THR A 31 11.48 13.31 -21.38
C THR A 31 10.25 12.79 -20.64
N LYS A 32 10.17 11.48 -20.37
CA LYS A 32 9.07 10.89 -19.60
C LYS A 32 9.04 11.40 -18.16
N TYR A 33 10.20 11.55 -17.54
CA TYR A 33 10.32 12.09 -16.19
C TYR A 33 9.81 13.53 -16.11
N THR A 34 10.25 14.41 -17.02
CA THR A 34 9.79 15.80 -17.06
C THR A 34 8.29 15.92 -17.35
N ARG A 35 7.72 14.98 -18.12
CA ARG A 35 6.27 14.92 -18.39
C ARG A 35 5.44 14.30 -17.27
N ALA A 36 6.06 13.61 -16.31
CA ALA A 36 5.36 12.99 -15.20
C ALA A 36 5.04 13.97 -14.06
N TYR A 37 5.53 15.22 -14.15
CA TYR A 37 5.16 16.28 -13.23
C TYR A 37 3.67 16.62 -13.35
N VAL A 38 3.06 16.90 -12.21
CA VAL A 38 1.68 17.39 -12.14
C VAL A 38 1.69 18.88 -12.43
N GLU A 39 0.77 19.33 -13.28
CA GLU A 39 0.61 20.73 -13.63
C GLU A 39 0.14 21.56 -12.42
N ALA A 40 0.64 22.79 -12.32
CA ALA A 40 0.23 23.69 -11.25
C ALA A 40 -1.24 24.11 -11.42
N GLY A 41 -1.98 24.12 -10.31
CA GLY A 41 -3.41 24.48 -10.31
C GLY A 41 -4.37 23.32 -10.55
N GLU A 42 -3.86 22.09 -10.72
CA GLU A 42 -4.69 20.90 -10.86
C GLU A 42 -5.53 20.62 -9.58
N ALA A 43 -6.78 20.19 -9.77
CA ALA A 43 -7.73 19.97 -8.68
C ALA A 43 -7.51 18.63 -7.95
N ILE A 44 -6.31 18.45 -7.37
CA ILE A 44 -5.89 17.19 -6.71
C ILE A 44 -6.80 16.78 -5.55
N GLY A 45 -7.47 17.73 -4.89
CA GLY A 45 -8.40 17.45 -3.81
C GLY A 45 -9.65 16.71 -4.28
N ALA A 46 -10.25 17.15 -5.38
CA ALA A 46 -11.41 16.49 -5.99
C ALA A 46 -11.03 15.12 -6.57
N MET A 47 -9.88 15.03 -7.25
CA MET A 47 -9.36 13.76 -7.78
C MET A 47 -9.05 12.76 -6.65
N GLY A 48 -8.42 13.22 -5.58
CA GLY A 48 -8.13 12.42 -4.39
C GLY A 48 -9.41 11.92 -3.73
N ALA A 49 -10.40 12.80 -3.55
CA ALA A 49 -11.69 12.43 -2.97
C ALA A 49 -12.40 11.35 -3.80
N GLN A 50 -12.45 11.50 -5.11
CA GLN A 50 -13.09 10.52 -6.01
C GLN A 50 -12.34 9.18 -6.00
N SER A 51 -11.01 9.21 -6.10
CA SER A 51 -10.18 8.00 -6.16
C SER A 51 -10.28 7.12 -4.91
N ILE A 52 -10.65 7.70 -3.76
CA ILE A 52 -10.94 6.96 -2.52
C ILE A 52 -12.41 6.56 -2.43
N SER A 53 -13.32 7.46 -2.80
CA SER A 53 -14.77 7.26 -2.59
C SER A 53 -15.34 6.16 -3.46
N GLU A 54 -14.96 6.08 -4.73
CA GLU A 54 -15.45 5.06 -5.66
C GLU A 54 -15.11 3.63 -5.19
N PRO A 55 -13.84 3.25 -4.94
CA PRO A 55 -13.53 1.93 -4.43
C PRO A 55 -14.11 1.69 -3.02
N GLY A 56 -14.20 2.73 -2.19
CA GLY A 56 -14.80 2.64 -0.85
C GLY A 56 -16.25 2.14 -0.91
N THR A 57 -17.05 2.66 -1.84
CA THR A 57 -18.43 2.16 -2.07
C THR A 57 -18.44 0.70 -2.53
N GLN A 58 -17.57 0.33 -3.47
CA GLN A 58 -17.46 -1.06 -3.96
C GLN A 58 -17.06 -2.05 -2.86
N MET A 59 -16.21 -1.64 -1.92
CA MET A 59 -15.81 -2.49 -0.80
C MET A 59 -16.98 -2.83 0.13
N THR A 60 -17.99 -1.97 0.24
CA THR A 60 -19.10 -2.15 1.20
C THR A 60 -19.92 -3.41 0.93
N LEU A 61 -20.08 -3.81 -0.33
CA LEU A 61 -20.83 -5.00 -0.71
C LEU A 61 -19.97 -6.28 -0.70
N LYS A 62 -18.64 -6.16 -0.76
CA LYS A 62 -17.71 -7.31 -0.77
C LYS A 62 -17.39 -7.87 0.62
N THR A 63 -17.85 -7.23 1.70
CA THR A 63 -17.36 -7.50 3.07
C THR A 63 -18.18 -8.52 3.85
N PHE A 64 -19.35 -8.95 3.34
CA PHE A 64 -20.20 -9.93 4.02
C PHE A 64 -19.80 -11.39 3.76
N HIS A 65 -18.84 -11.64 2.86
CA HIS A 65 -18.45 -12.99 2.45
C HIS A 65 -16.94 -13.21 2.41
N PHE A 66 -16.19 -12.78 3.44
CA PHE A 66 -14.85 -13.34 3.68
C PHE A 66 -15.00 -14.80 4.12
N ALA A 67 -15.22 -15.70 3.15
CA ALA A 67 -15.28 -17.13 3.36
C ALA A 67 -13.90 -17.62 3.82
N GLY A 68 -13.82 -18.20 5.02
CA GLY A 68 -12.63 -18.94 5.49
C GLY A 68 -11.97 -18.45 6.78
N VAL A 69 -12.40 -17.32 7.36
CA VAL A 69 -11.91 -16.88 8.69
C VAL A 69 -13.08 -16.92 9.67
N SER A 70 -13.00 -17.81 10.66
CA SER A 70 -14.07 -17.99 11.64
C SER A 70 -14.31 -16.69 12.42
N SER A 71 -15.54 -16.17 12.31
CA SER A 71 -16.28 -15.45 13.35
C SER A 71 -15.88 -14.03 13.79
N MET A 72 -15.36 -13.16 12.92
CA MET A 72 -15.39 -11.73 13.22
C MET A 72 -16.16 -10.94 12.16
N ASN A 73 -17.36 -10.49 12.53
CA ASN A 73 -18.05 -9.42 11.82
C ASN A 73 -17.24 -8.13 12.01
N VAL A 74 -16.27 -7.87 11.13
CA VAL A 74 -15.49 -6.62 11.15
C VAL A 74 -16.20 -5.58 10.29
N THR A 75 -16.30 -4.35 10.79
CA THR A 75 -16.82 -3.21 10.01
C THR A 75 -15.82 -2.85 8.94
N LEU A 76 -16.24 -2.91 7.67
CA LEU A 76 -15.42 -2.63 6.50
C LEU A 76 -16.18 -1.75 5.51
N GLY A 77 -15.51 -1.30 4.44
CA GLY A 77 -16.13 -0.45 3.41
C GLY A 77 -16.49 0.96 3.90
N VAL A 78 -17.55 1.55 3.33
CA VAL A 78 -18.03 2.90 3.66
C VAL A 78 -18.32 3.11 5.15
N PRO A 79 -18.99 2.18 5.87
CA PRO A 79 -19.19 2.33 7.31
C PRO A 79 -17.87 2.55 8.07
N ARG A 80 -16.81 1.82 7.71
CA ARG A 80 -15.50 1.96 8.35
C ARG A 80 -14.80 3.26 7.96
N ILE A 81 -14.88 3.66 6.69
CA ILE A 81 -14.34 4.94 6.22
C ILE A 81 -15.00 6.10 6.99
N LYS A 82 -16.32 6.06 7.20
CA LYS A 82 -17.05 7.07 7.98
C LYS A 82 -16.55 7.16 9.42
N GLU A 83 -16.28 6.04 10.08
CA GLU A 83 -15.73 6.03 11.44
C GLU A 83 -14.34 6.67 11.50
N ILE A 84 -13.48 6.37 10.53
CA ILE A 84 -12.10 6.87 10.47
C ILE A 84 -12.06 8.37 10.19
N ILE A 85 -12.77 8.84 9.15
CA ILE A 85 -12.76 10.27 8.75
C ILE A 85 -13.32 11.16 9.85
N ASN A 86 -14.36 10.71 10.56
CA ASN A 86 -14.96 11.48 11.65
C ASN A 86 -14.20 11.35 12.98
N ALA A 87 -13.11 10.56 13.03
CA ALA A 87 -12.39 10.23 14.26
C ALA A 87 -13.35 9.81 15.39
N SER A 88 -14.32 8.93 15.07
CA SER A 88 -15.38 8.57 16.01
C SER A 88 -14.81 7.91 17.26
N LYS A 89 -15.20 8.41 18.44
CA LYS A 89 -14.80 7.83 19.74
C LYS A 89 -15.38 6.43 19.94
N LEU A 90 -16.58 6.19 19.41
CA LEU A 90 -17.27 4.90 19.47
C LEU A 90 -17.33 4.33 18.06
N ILE A 91 -16.70 3.17 17.86
CA ILE A 91 -16.69 2.44 16.59
C ILE A 91 -17.43 1.11 16.77
N SER A 92 -18.01 0.62 15.68
CA SER A 92 -18.92 -0.53 15.73
C SER A 92 -18.20 -1.83 16.10
N THR A 93 -16.95 -2.01 15.65
CA THR A 93 -16.15 -3.23 15.85
C THR A 93 -14.72 -2.90 16.29
N PRO A 94 -14.50 -2.53 17.56
CA PRO A 94 -13.16 -2.25 18.06
C PRO A 94 -12.35 -3.55 18.20
N ILE A 95 -11.21 -3.63 17.50
CA ILE A 95 -10.30 -4.78 17.55
C ILE A 95 -8.89 -4.27 17.84
N ILE A 96 -8.21 -4.93 18.78
CA ILE A 96 -6.81 -4.69 19.12
C ILE A 96 -6.03 -5.96 18.80
N THR A 97 -4.97 -5.85 18.01
CA THR A 97 -4.04 -6.96 17.75
C THR A 97 -2.82 -6.80 18.64
N ALA A 98 -2.63 -7.73 19.58
CA ALA A 98 -1.45 -7.80 20.44
C ALA A 98 -0.53 -8.91 19.96
N LYS A 99 0.76 -8.60 19.78
CA LYS A 99 1.79 -9.60 19.44
C LYS A 99 2.40 -10.17 20.70
N LEU A 100 2.59 -11.48 20.73
CA LEU A 100 3.34 -12.15 21.79
C LEU A 100 4.84 -11.98 21.55
N VAL A 101 5.62 -11.86 22.62
CA VAL A 101 7.09 -11.81 22.55
C VAL A 101 7.65 -13.16 22.06
N GLN A 102 7.00 -14.26 22.47
CA GLN A 102 7.25 -15.62 21.99
C GLN A 102 5.95 -16.13 21.36
N ASP A 103 5.94 -16.25 20.03
CA ASP A 103 4.77 -16.68 19.26
C ASP A 103 4.71 -18.21 19.03
N ASP A 104 5.79 -18.91 19.33
CA ASP A 104 5.91 -20.37 19.29
C ASP A 104 5.36 -21.05 20.57
N ASN A 105 5.33 -20.33 21.70
CA ASN A 105 4.90 -20.85 22.98
C ASN A 105 3.37 -20.80 23.16
N LYS A 106 2.71 -21.90 22.76
CA LYS A 106 1.25 -22.08 22.91
C LYS A 106 0.75 -22.00 24.36
N VAL A 107 1.56 -22.43 25.33
CA VAL A 107 1.16 -22.40 26.76
C VAL A 107 1.18 -20.97 27.26
N GLY A 108 2.24 -20.22 26.96
CA GLY A 108 2.34 -18.79 27.26
C GLY A 108 1.19 -18.00 26.62
N ALA A 109 0.86 -18.29 25.36
CA ALA A 109 -0.27 -17.67 24.67
C ALA A 109 -1.60 -17.85 25.41
N ARG A 110 -1.86 -19.05 25.94
CA ARG A 110 -3.10 -19.35 26.72
C ARG A 110 -3.14 -18.60 28.05
N VAL A 111 -2.00 -18.50 28.74
CA VAL A 111 -1.91 -17.75 30.01
C VAL A 111 -2.17 -16.26 29.77
N VAL A 112 -1.56 -15.68 28.75
CA VAL A 112 -1.78 -14.27 28.38
C VAL A 112 -3.24 -14.04 27.97
N LYS A 113 -3.82 -14.94 27.17
CA LYS A 113 -5.24 -14.89 26.80
C LYS A 113 -6.13 -14.88 28.04
N ALA A 114 -5.92 -15.81 28.97
CA ALA A 114 -6.70 -15.90 30.20
C ALA A 114 -6.55 -14.66 31.11
N GLY A 115 -5.42 -13.96 31.06
CA GLY A 115 -5.22 -12.72 31.82
C GLY A 115 -5.88 -11.48 31.21
N ILE A 116 -6.15 -11.47 29.91
CA ILE A 116 -6.73 -10.32 29.19
C ILE A 116 -8.24 -10.48 29.01
N GLU A 117 -8.74 -11.71 28.86
CA GLU A 117 -10.17 -11.98 28.74
C GLU A 117 -10.87 -11.63 30.06
N LYS A 118 -11.83 -10.70 30.00
CA LYS A 118 -12.71 -10.42 31.13
C LYS A 118 -13.58 -11.64 31.38
N THR A 119 -13.64 -12.06 32.64
CA THR A 119 -14.53 -13.10 33.15
C THR A 119 -15.96 -12.57 33.28
#